data_AF-A0A6M4P7Q5-F1
#
_entry.id   AF-A0A6M4P7Q5-F1
#
_cell.length_a   1.000
_cell.length_b   1.000
_cell.length_c   1.000
_cell.angle_alpha   90.00
_cell.angle_beta   90.00
_cell.angle_gamma   90.00
#
_symmetry.space_group_name_H-M   'P 1'
#
loop_
_entity.id
_entity.type
_entity.pdbx_description
1 polymer ?
#
loop_
_entity_poly.entity_id
_entity_poly.type
_entity_poly.pdbx_seq_one_letter_code
_entity_poly.pdbx_strand_id
1 'polypeptide(L)'
;MAVNEEGRQIEIANELAEVARTLAHSTRTVPRPSDSYELLASLRSAQESLAQVYAQLAAWHGAAIDGTHYTGTDGHSLYGVPATAAGASEHVTLLLKIAAASATEAAELVSKAHSANAIVRWFDEVKEPA
;
A
#
# COMPACT_ATOMS: atom_id res chain seq x y z
N MET A 1 19.36 -15.08 4.01
CA MET A 1 19.76 -14.02 3.06
C MET A 1 19.30 -12.70 3.65
N ALA A 2 20.23 -11.75 3.82
CA ALA A 2 19.91 -10.46 4.43
C ALA A 2 19.00 -9.67 3.47
N VAL A 3 17.76 -9.39 3.89
CA VAL A 3 16.75 -8.66 3.10
C VAL A 3 17.10 -7.15 2.98
N ASN A 4 18.15 -6.70 3.68
CA ASN A 4 18.63 -5.33 3.70
C ASN A 4 19.99 -5.17 2.99
N GLU A 5 20.09 -5.56 1.72
CA GLU A 5 21.11 -5.00 0.84
C GLU A 5 20.69 -3.56 0.48
N GLU A 6 21.60 -2.60 0.66
CA GLU A 6 21.36 -1.17 0.43
C GLU A 6 20.73 -0.93 -0.95
N GLY A 7 19.62 -0.17 -1.00
CA GLY A 7 18.94 0.22 -2.24
C GLY A 7 17.86 -0.74 -2.76
N ARG A 8 17.88 -2.03 -2.39
CA ARG A 8 16.92 -3.03 -2.89
C ARG A 8 15.45 -2.73 -2.56
N GLN A 9 15.20 -2.07 -1.43
CA GLN A 9 13.85 -1.70 -1.01
C GLN A 9 13.18 -0.70 -1.96
N ILE A 10 13.95 0.22 -2.54
CA ILE A 10 13.45 1.20 -3.52
C ILE A 10 13.15 0.51 -4.85
N GLU A 11 13.99 -0.42 -5.28
CA GLU A 11 13.74 -1.23 -6.48
C GLU A 11 12.45 -2.04 -6.36
N ILE A 12 12.26 -2.74 -5.24
CA ILE A 12 11.02 -3.50 -4.96
C ILE A 12 9.79 -2.57 -4.94
N ALA A 13 9.90 -1.39 -4.33
CA ALA A 13 8.80 -0.43 -4.31
C ALA A 13 8.44 0.08 -5.72
N ASN A 14 9.44 0.30 -6.58
CA ASN A 14 9.22 0.67 -7.98
C ASN A 14 8.57 -0.45 -8.78
N GLU A 15 9.01 -1.69 -8.60
CA GLU A 15 8.39 -2.86 -9.24
C GLU A 15 6.93 -3.02 -8.82
N LEU A 16 6.64 -2.88 -7.53
CA LEU A 16 5.25 -2.90 -7.01
C LEU A 16 4.39 -1.83 -7.69
N ALA A 17 4.91 -0.61 -7.84
CA ALA A 17 4.20 0.49 -8.48
C ALA A 17 3.89 0.21 -9.97
N GLU A 18 4.85 -0.34 -10.72
CA GLU A 18 4.64 -0.69 -12.13
C GLU A 18 3.66 -1.87 -12.30
N VAL A 19 3.74 -2.89 -11.45
CA VAL A 19 2.78 -4.00 -11.45
C VAL A 19 1.37 -3.51 -11.11
N ALA A 20 1.23 -2.66 -10.09
CA ALA A 20 -0.05 -2.08 -9.72
C ALA A 20 -0.63 -1.20 -10.85
N ARG A 21 0.20 -0.42 -11.55
CA ARG A 21 -0.21 0.37 -12.72
C ARG A 21 -0.68 -0.53 -13.86
N THR A 22 0.06 -1.60 -14.14
CA THR A 22 -0.30 -2.58 -15.16
C THR A 22 -1.62 -3.25 -14.83
N LEU A 23 -1.84 -3.65 -13.57
CA LEU A 23 -3.09 -4.23 -13.11
C LEU A 23 -4.27 -3.24 -13.19
N ALA A 24 -4.05 -1.97 -12.84
CA ALA A 24 -5.06 -0.92 -12.98
C ALA A 24 -5.44 -0.69 -14.46
N HIS A 25 -4.50 -0.85 -15.39
CA HIS A 25 -4.78 -0.78 -16.81
C HIS A 25 -5.53 -2.02 -17.32
N SER A 26 -5.12 -3.22 -16.91
CA SER A 26 -5.73 -4.47 -17.36
C SER A 26 -7.16 -4.64 -16.85
N THR A 27 -7.47 -4.18 -15.65
CA THR A 27 -8.82 -4.26 -15.05
C THR A 27 -9.84 -3.32 -15.70
N ARG A 28 -9.45 -2.45 -16.64
CA ARG A 28 -10.39 -1.69 -17.49
C ARG A 28 -11.30 -2.60 -18.31
N THR A 29 -10.82 -3.80 -18.64
CA THR A 29 -11.57 -4.85 -19.32
C THR A 29 -11.27 -6.16 -18.61
N VAL A 30 -12.27 -6.80 -18.00
CA VAL A 30 -12.09 -8.12 -17.38
C VAL A 30 -12.60 -9.18 -18.36
N PRO A 31 -11.74 -9.74 -19.25
CA PRO A 31 -12.18 -10.67 -20.28
C PRO A 31 -12.71 -11.98 -19.69
N ARG A 32 -12.23 -12.34 -18.49
CA ARG A 32 -12.66 -13.51 -17.72
C ARG A 32 -13.24 -13.09 -16.38
N PRO A 33 -14.56 -12.83 -16.31
CA PRO A 33 -15.20 -12.42 -15.07
C PRO A 33 -15.06 -13.43 -13.93
N SER A 34 -14.89 -14.73 -14.22
CA SER A 34 -14.63 -15.76 -13.20
C SER A 34 -13.30 -15.59 -12.46
N ASP A 35 -12.29 -14.96 -13.07
CA ASP A 35 -11.00 -14.65 -12.44
C ASP A 35 -11.13 -13.55 -11.36
N SER A 36 -12.26 -12.85 -11.29
CA SER A 36 -12.52 -11.79 -10.31
C SER A 36 -12.37 -12.26 -8.86
N TYR A 37 -12.64 -13.54 -8.58
CA TYR A 37 -12.48 -14.11 -7.24
C TYR A 37 -11.00 -14.12 -6.81
N GLU A 38 -10.13 -14.74 -7.62
CA GLU A 38 -8.68 -14.79 -7.34
C GLU A 38 -8.04 -13.39 -7.36
N LEU A 39 -8.53 -12.50 -8.24
CA LEU A 39 -8.10 -11.11 -8.27
C LEU A 39 -8.38 -10.39 -6.95
N LEU A 40 -9.60 -10.53 -6.40
CA LEU A 40 -9.97 -9.93 -5.12
C LEU A 40 -9.15 -10.51 -3.96
N ALA A 41 -8.88 -11.82 -3.96
CA ALA A 41 -8.01 -12.45 -2.95
C ALA A 41 -6.58 -11.86 -2.99
N SER A 42 -6.03 -11.70 -4.20
CA SER A 42 -4.69 -11.13 -4.42
C SER A 42 -4.62 -9.67 -3.98
N LEU A 43 -5.63 -8.85 -4.32
CA LEU A 43 -5.70 -7.44 -3.92
C LEU A 43 -5.81 -7.29 -2.40
N ARG A 44 -6.57 -8.15 -1.71
CA ARG A 44 -6.61 -8.19 -0.24
C ARG A 44 -5.22 -8.44 0.34
N SER A 45 -4.53 -9.47 -0.13
CA SER A 45 -3.19 -9.83 0.37
C SER A 45 -2.16 -8.71 0.13
N ALA A 46 -2.27 -8.01 -1.02
CA ALA A 46 -1.45 -6.83 -1.30
C ALA A 46 -1.72 -5.69 -0.30
N GLN A 47 -2.99 -5.43 0.05
CA GLN A 47 -3.34 -4.42 1.06
C GLN A 47 -2.82 -4.77 2.46
N GLU A 48 -2.92 -6.03 2.88
CA GLU A 48 -2.35 -6.51 4.15
C GLU A 48 -0.83 -6.30 4.20
N SER A 49 -0.15 -6.58 3.09
CA SER A 49 1.30 -6.36 2.95
C SER A 49 1.67 -4.88 2.99
N LEU A 50 0.91 -4.02 2.30
CA LEU A 50 1.11 -2.56 2.34
C LEU A 50 0.89 -2.00 3.76
N ALA A 51 -0.12 -2.49 4.48
CA ALA A 51 -0.35 -2.11 5.88
C ALA A 51 0.88 -2.40 6.74
N GLN A 52 1.49 -3.58 6.56
CA GLN A 52 2.72 -3.95 7.25
C GLN A 52 3.90 -3.04 6.88
N VAL A 53 4.09 -2.73 5.60
CA VAL A 53 5.15 -1.82 5.14
C VAL A 53 5.00 -0.44 5.79
N TYR A 54 3.79 0.13 5.78
CA TYR A 54 3.56 1.44 6.40
C TYR A 54 3.80 1.42 7.91
N ALA A 55 3.39 0.36 8.61
CA ALA A 55 3.64 0.20 10.04
C ALA A 55 5.14 0.10 10.36
N GLN A 56 5.89 -0.63 9.53
CA GLN A 56 7.35 -0.77 9.68
C GLN A 56 8.07 0.56 9.42
N LEU A 57 7.68 1.31 8.38
CA LEU A 57 8.22 2.63 8.11
C LEU A 57 7.89 3.62 9.24
N ALA A 58 6.68 3.56 9.80
CA ALA A 58 6.29 4.38 10.95
C ALA A 58 7.15 4.08 12.18
N ALA A 59 7.40 2.79 12.45
CA ALA A 59 8.26 2.36 13.55
C ALA A 59 9.71 2.84 13.36
N TRP A 60 10.23 2.76 12.12
CA TRP A 60 11.55 3.25 11.78
C TRP A 60 11.67 4.77 11.97
N HIS A 61 10.71 5.55 11.45
CA HIS A 61 10.69 7.01 11.65
C HIS A 61 10.56 7.41 13.11
N GLY A 62 9.75 6.70 13.89
CA GLY A 62 9.60 6.94 15.33
C GLY A 62 10.86 6.58 16.14
N ALA A 63 11.71 5.70 15.62
CA ALA A 63 12.99 5.33 16.24
C ALA A 63 14.19 6.14 15.72
N ALA A 64 14.00 7.01 14.72
CA ALA A 64 15.05 7.84 14.17
C ALA A 64 15.53 8.89 15.18
N ILE A 65 16.84 9.15 15.22
CA ILE A 65 17.51 9.95 16.26
C ILE A 65 18.22 11.12 15.57
N ASP A 66 18.02 12.33 16.08
CA ASP A 66 18.70 13.54 15.62
C ASP A 66 20.23 13.41 15.77
N GLY A 67 20.97 13.88 14.77
CA GLY A 67 22.43 13.76 14.71
C GLY A 67 22.96 12.35 14.42
N THR A 68 22.08 11.33 14.31
CA THR A 68 22.45 9.97 13.88
C THR A 68 21.82 9.61 12.54
N HIS A 69 20.51 9.81 12.41
CA HIS A 69 19.73 9.42 11.22
C HIS A 69 19.33 10.62 10.34
N TYR A 70 19.33 11.83 10.89
CA TYR A 70 19.06 13.08 10.16
C TYR A 70 19.85 14.24 10.80
N THR A 71 20.06 15.31 10.03
CA THR A 71 20.79 16.51 10.49
C THR A 71 19.89 17.75 10.37
N GLY A 72 18.95 17.89 11.31
CA GLY A 72 18.03 19.04 11.32
C GLY A 72 17.03 19.05 10.15
N THR A 73 16.56 20.24 9.79
CA THR A 73 15.55 20.47 8.74
C THR A 73 16.17 21.07 7.48
N ASP A 74 15.48 20.94 6.35
CA ASP A 74 15.83 21.59 5.07
C ASP A 74 15.43 23.08 5.02
N GLY A 75 14.95 23.64 6.14
CA GLY A 75 14.48 25.02 6.25
C GLY A 75 13.02 25.23 5.83
N HIS A 76 12.30 24.20 5.38
CA HIS A 76 10.89 24.28 5.07
C HIS A 76 10.01 23.93 6.29
N SER A 77 8.88 24.63 6.41
CA SER A 77 7.87 24.37 7.44
C SER A 77 6.55 23.93 6.81
N LEU A 78 5.95 22.87 7.34
CA LEU A 78 4.59 22.46 7.01
C LEU A 78 3.59 23.14 7.95
N TYR A 79 2.48 23.64 7.40
CA TYR A 79 1.44 24.28 8.21
C TYR A 79 0.88 23.29 9.25
N GLY A 80 0.83 23.71 10.51
CA GLY A 80 0.36 22.87 11.62
C GLY A 80 1.39 21.84 12.12
N VAL A 81 2.61 21.84 11.60
CA VAL A 81 3.72 20.99 12.05
C VAL A 81 4.81 21.89 12.63
N PRO A 82 5.39 21.57 13.80
CA PRO A 82 6.54 22.32 14.31
C PRO A 82 7.65 22.36 13.26
N ALA A 83 8.26 23.53 13.05
CA ALA A 83 9.37 23.73 12.09
C ALA A 83 10.70 23.14 12.60
N THR A 84 10.65 21.91 13.09
CA THR A 84 11.75 21.14 13.65
C THR A 84 11.79 19.75 13.02
N ALA A 85 12.97 19.14 12.99
CA ALA A 85 13.13 17.80 12.42
C ALA A 85 12.33 16.74 13.19
N ALA A 86 12.25 16.91 14.52
CA ALA A 86 11.39 16.12 15.38
C ALA A 86 9.91 16.26 15.00
N GLY A 87 9.41 17.50 14.81
CA GLY A 87 8.02 17.73 14.40
C GLY A 87 7.68 17.13 13.04
N ALA A 88 8.60 17.25 12.06
CA ALA A 88 8.44 16.62 10.75
C ALA A 88 8.45 15.08 10.84
N SER A 89 9.37 14.49 11.60
CA SER A 89 9.45 13.02 11.78
C SER A 89 8.24 12.44 12.51
N GLU A 90 7.75 13.13 13.55
CA GLU A 90 6.50 12.79 14.23
C GLU A 90 5.31 12.83 13.28
N HIS A 91 5.25 13.84 12.41
CA HIS A 91 4.18 13.97 11.43
C HIS A 91 4.21 12.84 10.39
N VAL A 92 5.38 12.49 9.86
CA VAL A 92 5.54 11.33 8.96
C VAL A 92 5.11 10.04 9.66
N THR A 93 5.54 9.84 10.91
CA THR A 93 5.15 8.68 11.72
C THR A 93 3.65 8.58 11.89
N LEU A 94 2.97 9.70 12.18
CA LEU A 94 1.52 9.76 12.31
C LEU A 94 0.82 9.40 11.00
N LEU A 95 1.22 10.01 9.88
CA LEU A 95 0.62 9.75 8.58
C LEU A 95 0.81 8.30 8.14
N LEU A 96 1.97 7.68 8.39
CA LEU A 96 2.22 6.27 8.09
C LEU A 96 1.36 5.33 8.95
N LYS A 97 1.12 5.67 10.23
CA LYS A 97 0.18 4.91 11.08
C LYS A 97 -1.25 4.97 10.53
N ILE A 98 -1.68 6.15 10.07
CA ILE A 98 -2.99 6.32 9.43
C ILE A 98 -3.05 5.49 8.13
N ALA A 99 -2.04 5.56 7.28
CA ALA A 99 -1.96 4.76 6.05
C ALA A 99 -2.01 3.25 6.33
N ALA A 100 -1.32 2.77 7.36
CA ALA A 100 -1.39 1.36 7.77
C ALA A 100 -2.80 0.94 8.19
N ALA A 101 -3.49 1.77 8.96
CA ALA A 101 -4.87 1.54 9.37
C ALA A 101 -5.83 1.53 8.17
N SER A 102 -5.70 2.51 7.26
CA SER A 102 -6.51 2.57 6.04
C SER A 102 -6.27 1.40 5.09
N ALA A 103 -5.03 0.91 4.97
CA ALA A 103 -4.72 -0.29 4.19
C ALA A 103 -5.35 -1.55 4.80
N THR A 104 -5.36 -1.66 6.14
CA THR A 104 -6.08 -2.74 6.85
C THR A 104 -7.58 -2.69 6.58
N GLU A 105 -8.19 -1.50 6.68
CA GLU A 105 -9.60 -1.30 6.39
C GLU A 105 -9.94 -1.64 4.93
N ALA A 106 -9.09 -1.23 3.98
CA ALA A 106 -9.23 -1.60 2.58
C ALA A 106 -9.17 -3.12 2.37
N ALA A 107 -8.25 -3.82 3.04
CA ALA A 107 -8.18 -5.28 3.00
C ALA A 107 -9.47 -5.94 3.50
N GLU A 108 -10.07 -5.45 4.58
CA GLU A 108 -11.35 -5.96 5.09
C GLU A 108 -12.50 -5.73 4.10
N LEU A 109 -12.57 -4.56 3.48
CA LEU A 109 -13.58 -4.24 2.47
C LEU A 109 -13.44 -5.15 1.23
N VAL A 110 -12.20 -5.37 0.77
CA VAL A 110 -11.92 -6.32 -0.33
C VAL A 110 -12.28 -7.75 0.09
N SER A 111 -12.02 -8.15 1.33
CA SER A 111 -12.44 -9.47 1.83
C SER A 111 -13.96 -9.63 1.82
N LYS A 112 -14.72 -8.60 2.17
CA LYS A 112 -16.19 -8.62 2.10
C LYS A 112 -16.67 -8.72 0.65
N ALA A 113 -16.05 -7.97 -0.26
CA ALA A 113 -16.33 -8.04 -1.69
C ALA A 113 -16.02 -9.44 -2.26
N HIS A 114 -14.89 -10.02 -1.90
CA HIS A 114 -14.49 -11.39 -2.27
C HIS A 114 -15.53 -12.43 -1.83
N SER A 115 -16.00 -12.36 -0.58
CA SER A 115 -17.05 -13.24 -0.07
C SER A 115 -18.39 -13.08 -0.82
N ALA A 116 -18.78 -11.84 -1.14
CA ALA A 116 -19.97 -11.60 -1.94
C ALA A 116 -19.81 -12.13 -3.37
N ASN A 117 -18.62 -11.97 -3.96
CA ASN A 117 -18.29 -12.45 -5.30
C ASN A 117 -18.39 -13.97 -5.43
N ALA A 118 -18.07 -14.72 -4.36
CA ALA A 118 -18.18 -16.18 -4.32
C ALA A 118 -19.60 -16.72 -4.60
N ILE A 119 -20.62 -15.89 -4.38
CA ILE A 119 -22.03 -16.25 -4.57
C ILE A 119 -22.46 -16.01 -6.03
N VAL A 120 -21.74 -15.16 -6.76
CA VAL A 120 -22.07 -14.79 -8.14
C VAL A 120 -21.59 -15.88 -9.10
N ARG A 121 -22.50 -16.37 -9.95
CA ARG A 121 -22.16 -17.29 -11.04
C ARG A 121 -21.74 -16.50 -12.27
N TRP A 122 -20.43 -16.25 -12.37
CA TRP A 122 -19.82 -15.60 -13.51
C TRP A 122 -19.74 -16.53 -14.73
N PHE A 123 -19.79 -15.95 -15.93
CA PHE A 123 -19.34 -16.64 -17.14
C PHE A 123 -17.80 -16.60 -17.22
N ASP A 124 -17.22 -17.61 -17.85
CA ASP A 124 -15.76 -17.64 -18.09
C ASP A 124 -15.31 -16.58 -19.09
N GLU A 125 -16.20 -16.17 -20.00
CA GLU A 125 -15.98 -15.09 -20.95
C GLU A 125 -17.19 -14.15 -20.97
N VAL A 126 -16.95 -12.86 -21.18
CA VAL A 126 -18.03 -11.87 -21.34
C VAL A 126 -18.89 -12.24 -22.54
N LYS A 127 -20.19 -12.42 -22.33
CA LYS A 127 -21.15 -12.63 -23.41
C LYS A 127 -21.65 -11.30 -23.94
N GLU A 128 -21.65 -11.13 -25.26
CA GLU A 128 -22.35 -10.00 -25.88
C GLU A 128 -23.87 -10.19 -25.74
N PRO A 129 -24.63 -9.15 -25.39
CA PRO A 129 -26.08 -9.22 -25.33
C PRO A 129 -26.66 -9.42 -26.74
N ALA A 130 -27.63 -10.33 -26.85
CA ALA A 130 -28.33 -10.68 -28.09
C ALA A 130 -29.29 -9.58 -28.57
#